data_AF-A0A0S2FGS4-F1
#
_entry.id   AF-A0A0S2FGS4-F1
#
_cell.length_a   1.000
_cell.length_b   1.000
_cell.length_c   1.000
_cell.angle_alpha   90.00
_cell.angle_beta   90.00
_cell.angle_gamma   90.00
#
_symmetry.space_group_name_H-M   'P 1'
#
loop_
_entity.id
_entity.type
_entity.pdbx_description
1 polymer ?
#
loop_
_entity_poly.entity_id
_entity_poly.type
_entity_poly.pdbx_seq_one_letter_code
_entity_poly.pdbx_strand_id
1 'polypeptide(L)'
;MADIILHNLDAILADRIRRVAETRGWSLQRTALHLIESGLFAVEAEMVGRFSDTDASALQEAIAALEHIPSDPGFSLIGRAEPAAPKPAGPDFSSLELLEEFRINTDPA
;
A
#
# COMPACT_ATOMS: atom_id res chain seq x y z
N MET A 1 24.96 24.13 -15.84
CA MET A 1 23.60 23.77 -15.42
C MET A 1 23.01 25.01 -14.77
N ALA A 2 21.78 25.40 -15.12
CA ALA A 2 21.21 26.65 -14.63
C ALA A 2 20.86 26.52 -13.14
N ASP A 3 21.24 27.51 -12.34
CA ASP A 3 20.76 27.63 -10.97
C ASP A 3 19.31 28.10 -11.00
N ILE A 4 18.41 27.28 -10.46
CA ILE A 4 16.98 27.60 -10.36
C ILE A 4 16.71 28.08 -8.95
N ILE A 5 16.23 29.32 -8.82
CA ILE A 5 15.76 29.87 -7.55
C ILE A 5 14.23 29.74 -7.53
N LEU A 6 13.72 28.96 -6.57
CA LEU A 6 12.28 28.84 -6.34
C LEU A 6 11.79 30.03 -5.52
N HIS A 7 11.18 31.01 -6.20
CA HIS A 7 10.56 32.17 -5.57
C HIS A 7 9.11 31.90 -5.17
N ASN A 8 8.63 32.64 -4.15
CA ASN A 8 7.23 32.62 -3.70
C ASN A 8 6.70 31.24 -3.30
N LEU A 9 7.57 30.41 -2.72
CA LEU A 9 7.15 29.12 -2.17
C LEU A 9 6.23 29.35 -0.96
N ASP A 10 5.00 28.86 -1.05
CA ASP A 10 4.06 28.91 0.07
C ASP A 10 4.63 28.20 1.32
N ALA A 11 4.28 28.70 2.51
CA ALA A 11 4.82 28.22 3.78
C ALA A 11 4.47 26.75 4.04
N ILE A 12 3.27 26.30 3.65
CA ILE A 12 2.82 24.91 3.82
C ILE A 12 3.64 24.01 2.89
N LEU A 13 3.87 24.44 1.65
CA LEU A 13 4.69 23.67 0.70
C LEU A 13 6.15 23.58 1.16
N ALA A 14 6.72 24.69 1.64
CA ALA A 14 8.07 24.73 2.20
C ALA A 14 8.26 23.73 3.34
N ASP A 15 7.29 23.69 4.25
CA ASP A 15 7.27 22.82 5.41
C ASP A 15 7.10 21.34 5.02
N ARG A 16 6.27 21.05 4.00
CA ARG A 16 6.17 19.70 3.42
C ARG A 16 7.49 19.23 2.80
N ILE A 17 8.18 20.09 2.04
CA ILE A 17 9.48 19.75 1.44
C ILE A 17 10.51 19.47 2.54
N ARG A 18 10.54 20.28 3.62
CA ARG A 18 11.42 20.03 4.77
C ARG A 18 11.17 18.67 5.42
N ARG A 19 9.92 18.33 5.71
CA ARG A 19 9.59 17.01 6.27
C ARG A 19 10.08 15.86 5.41
N VAL A 20 9.95 15.97 4.08
CA VAL A 20 10.45 14.94 3.16
C VAL A 20 11.98 14.84 3.24
N ALA A 21 12.66 15.99 3.25
CA ALA A 21 14.12 16.06 3.37
C ALA A 21 14.61 15.41 4.67
N GLU A 22 14.01 15.74 5.81
CA GLU A 22 14.32 15.17 7.13
C GLU A 22 14.08 13.66 7.15
N THR A 23 12.91 13.22 6.69
CA THR A 23 12.55 11.79 6.65
C THR A 23 13.51 10.96 5.81
N ARG A 24 14.03 11.54 4.72
CA ARG A 24 14.96 10.87 3.79
C ARG A 24 16.44 11.12 4.12
N GLY A 25 16.75 11.98 5.07
CA GLY A 25 18.12 12.43 5.36
C GLY A 25 18.78 13.17 4.18
N TRP A 26 18.00 13.89 3.38
CA TRP A 26 18.47 14.60 2.19
C TRP A 26 18.65 16.10 2.44
N SER A 27 19.50 16.75 1.65
CA SER A 27 19.54 18.22 1.62
C SER A 27 18.26 18.78 0.98
N LEU A 28 17.92 20.03 1.31
CA LEU A 28 16.75 20.70 0.72
C LEU A 28 16.88 20.84 -0.80
N GLN A 29 18.09 21.11 -1.30
CA GLN A 29 18.37 21.22 -2.73
C GLN A 29 18.13 19.89 -3.44
N ARG A 30 18.67 18.79 -2.90
CA ARG A 30 18.46 17.44 -3.45
C ARG A 30 16.98 17.06 -3.42
N THR A 31 16.30 17.36 -2.31
CA THR A 31 14.89 17.06 -2.14
C THR A 31 14.05 17.85 -3.15
N ALA A 32 14.29 19.14 -3.32
CA ALA A 32 13.58 19.97 -4.27
C ALA A 32 13.77 19.48 -5.71
N LEU A 33 15.01 19.17 -6.10
CA LEU A 33 15.30 18.63 -7.43
C LEU A 33 14.56 17.30 -7.67
N HIS A 34 14.66 16.37 -6.74
CA HIS A 34 14.01 15.05 -6.86
C HIS A 34 12.49 15.15 -6.91
N LEU A 35 11.89 16.07 -6.16
CA LEU A 35 10.44 16.30 -6.19
C LEU A 35 10.00 16.93 -7.52
N ILE A 36 10.80 17.82 -8.11
CA ILE A 36 10.53 18.38 -9.44
C ILE A 36 10.61 17.30 -10.51
N GLU A 37 11.65 16.46 -10.48
CA GLU A 37 11.82 15.32 -11.40
C GLU A 37 10.64 14.35 -11.31
N SER A 38 10.26 13.98 -10.07
CA SER A 38 9.14 13.07 -9.83
C SER A 38 7.80 13.68 -10.26
N GLY A 39 7.61 14.98 -10.03
CA GLY A 39 6.42 15.71 -10.46
C GLY A 39 6.32 15.81 -11.97
N LEU A 40 7.43 16.09 -12.66
CA LEU A 40 7.47 16.10 -14.12
C LEU A 40 7.11 14.72 -14.68
N PHE A 41 7.71 13.67 -14.14
CA PHE A 41 7.41 12.29 -14.55
C PHE A 41 5.92 11.97 -14.37
N ALA A 42 5.31 12.37 -13.26
CA ALA A 42 3.89 12.16 -13.02
C ALA A 42 3.01 12.88 -14.05
N VAL A 43 3.32 14.14 -14.38
CA VAL A 43 2.59 14.92 -15.40
C VAL A 43 2.74 14.30 -16.79
N GLU A 44 3.95 13.88 -17.16
CA GLU A 44 4.19 13.21 -18.44
C GLU A 44 3.46 11.87 -18.52
N ALA A 45 3.42 11.10 -17.43
CA ALA A 45 2.67 9.86 -17.37
C ALA A 45 1.15 10.09 -17.55
N GLU A 46 0.59 11.18 -17.01
CA GLU A 46 -0.81 11.56 -17.26
C GLU A 46 -1.07 11.91 -18.73
N MET A 47 -0.11 12.53 -19.42
CA MET A 47 -0.22 12.82 -20.86
C MET A 47 -0.17 11.54 -21.70
N VAL A 48 0.58 10.53 -21.26
CA VAL A 48 0.62 9.20 -21.88
C VAL A 48 -0.58 8.34 -21.45
N GLY A 49 -1.23 8.66 -20.33
CA GLY A 49 -2.32 7.92 -19.67
C GLY A 49 -3.68 7.93 -20.39
N ARG A 50 -3.69 8.00 -21.72
CA ARG A 50 -4.79 7.51 -22.53
C ARG A 50 -4.33 6.20 -23.12
N PHE A 51 -5.17 5.15 -23.09
CA PHE A 51 -4.88 3.95 -23.87
C PHE A 51 -4.42 4.38 -25.26
N SER A 52 -3.25 3.88 -25.68
CA SER A 52 -2.93 4.01 -27.09
C SER A 52 -4.06 3.34 -27.89
N ASP A 53 -4.27 3.74 -29.13
CA ASP A 53 -5.31 3.08 -29.96
C ASP A 53 -5.12 1.55 -29.98
N THR A 54 -3.87 1.09 -29.88
CA THR A 54 -3.51 -0.32 -29.73
C THR A 54 -4.00 -0.92 -28.42
N ASP A 55 -3.76 -0.27 -27.29
CA ASP A 55 -4.19 -0.78 -25.98
C ASP A 55 -5.71 -0.76 -25.84
N ALA A 56 -6.36 0.26 -26.41
CA ALA A 56 -7.81 0.36 -26.47
C ALA A 56 -8.40 -0.79 -27.30
N SER A 57 -7.81 -1.08 -28.47
CA SER A 57 -8.22 -2.21 -29.32
C SER A 57 -8.02 -3.55 -28.60
N ALA A 58 -6.86 -3.77 -27.99
CA ALA A 58 -6.57 -5.00 -27.26
C ALA A 58 -7.52 -5.20 -26.07
N LEU A 59 -7.84 -4.13 -25.33
CA LEU A 59 -8.82 -4.20 -24.24
C LEU A 59 -10.24 -4.48 -24.77
N GLN A 60 -10.63 -3.86 -25.88
CA GLN A 60 -11.93 -4.08 -26.50
C GLN A 60 -12.09 -5.54 -26.94
N GLU A 61 -11.05 -6.13 -27.54
CA GLU A 61 -11.02 -7.54 -27.95
C GLU A 61 -11.10 -8.48 -26.75
N ALA A 62 -10.38 -8.18 -25.66
CA ALA A 62 -10.42 -8.97 -24.44
C ALA A 62 -11.81 -8.95 -23.79
N ILE A 63 -12.46 -7.77 -23.71
CA ILE A 63 -13.83 -7.63 -23.19
C ILE A 63 -14.79 -8.43 -24.07
N ALA A 64 -14.71 -8.27 -25.39
CA ALA A 64 -15.54 -9.02 -26.32
C ALA A 64 -15.38 -10.54 -26.12
N ALA A 65 -14.15 -11.03 -25.94
CA ALA A 65 -13.92 -12.45 -25.66
C ALA A 65 -14.55 -12.90 -24.32
N LEU A 66 -14.51 -12.07 -23.27
CA LEU A 66 -15.12 -12.37 -21.97
C LEU A 66 -16.66 -12.41 -22.03
N GLU A 67 -17.28 -11.54 -22.84
CA GLU A 67 -18.75 -11.53 -23.02
C GLU A 67 -19.29 -12.81 -23.67
N HIS A 68 -18.47 -13.52 -24.44
CA HIS A 68 -18.84 -14.80 -25.05
C HIS A 68 -18.72 -15.98 -24.08
N ILE A 69 -18.23 -15.78 -22.87
CA ILE A 69 -18.18 -16.84 -21.86
C ILE A 69 -19.61 -17.11 -21.39
N PRO A 70 -20.12 -18.35 -21.55
CA PRO A 70 -21.44 -18.71 -21.05
C PRO A 70 -21.54 -18.44 -19.55
N SER A 71 -22.63 -17.80 -19.13
CA SER A 71 -22.95 -17.65 -17.71
C SER A 71 -23.35 -19.01 -17.14
N ASP A 72 -22.37 -19.82 -16.80
CA ASP A 72 -22.56 -21.10 -16.12
C ASP A 72 -22.54 -20.86 -14.59
N PRO A 73 -23.64 -21.17 -13.87
CA PRO A 73 -23.71 -21.09 -12.42
C PRO A 73 -22.57 -21.82 -11.70
N GLY A 74 -21.97 -22.84 -12.33
CA GLY A 74 -20.86 -23.61 -11.81
C GLY A 74 -19.56 -22.81 -11.60
N PHE A 75 -19.26 -21.82 -12.45
CA PHE A 75 -18.04 -21.00 -12.29
C PHE A 75 -18.06 -20.17 -11.00
N SER A 76 -19.24 -19.72 -10.57
CA SER A 76 -19.41 -18.97 -9.31
C SER A 76 -19.19 -19.83 -8.05
N LEU A 77 -19.08 -21.15 -8.21
CA LEU A 77 -18.90 -22.11 -7.11
C LEU A 77 -17.44 -22.55 -6.95
N ILE A 78 -16.57 -22.27 -7.92
CA ILE A 78 -15.15 -22.63 -7.85
C ILE A 78 -14.46 -21.80 -6.75
N GLY A 79 -13.93 -22.47 -5.73
CA GLY A 79 -13.23 -21.85 -4.60
C GLY A 79 -14.08 -21.61 -3.35
N ARG A 80 -15.40 -21.90 -3.38
CA ARG A 80 -16.19 -21.98 -2.14
C ARG A 80 -15.94 -23.33 -1.47
N ALA A 81 -15.06 -23.36 -0.48
CA ALA A 81 -14.98 -24.48 0.44
C ALA A 81 -16.30 -24.60 1.22
N GLU A 82 -16.81 -25.82 1.42
CA GLU A 82 -17.86 -26.06 2.41
C GLU A 82 -17.38 -25.52 3.77
N PRO A 83 -18.26 -24.86 4.56
CA PRO A 83 -17.87 -24.37 5.87
C PRO A 83 -17.32 -25.53 6.71
N ALA A 84 -16.05 -25.41 7.12
CA ALA A 84 -15.39 -26.40 7.94
C ALA A 84 -16.23 -26.68 9.19
N ALA A 85 -16.45 -27.97 9.49
CA ALA A 85 -17.14 -28.40 10.71
C ALA A 85 -16.50 -27.73 11.94
N PRO A 86 -17.31 -27.36 12.96
CA PRO A 86 -16.81 -26.67 14.14
C PRO A 86 -15.69 -27.50 14.80
N LYS A 87 -14.51 -26.89 14.92
CA LYS A 87 -13.36 -27.48 15.60
C LYS A 87 -13.77 -27.77 17.06
N PRO A 88 -13.61 -29.01 17.58
CA PRO A 88 -13.93 -29.30 18.97
C PRO A 88 -13.07 -28.42 19.87
N ALA A 89 -13.70 -27.80 20.88
CA ALA A 89 -13.02 -26.96 21.85
C ALA A 89 -11.86 -27.76 22.49
N GLY A 90 -10.64 -27.25 22.34
CA GLY A 90 -9.48 -27.80 23.03
C GLY A 90 -9.62 -27.63 24.54
N PRO A 91 -8.83 -28.38 25.34
CA PRO A 91 -8.90 -28.30 26.80
C PRO A 91 -8.61 -26.88 27.30
N ASP A 92 -9.43 -26.43 28.25
CA ASP A 92 -9.30 -25.13 28.92
C ASP A 92 -8.16 -25.17 29.94
N PHE A 93 -7.15 -24.33 29.75
CA PHE A 93 -5.96 -24.24 30.61
C PHE A 93 -5.99 -23.03 31.57
N SER A 94 -7.15 -22.38 31.74
CA SER A 94 -7.32 -21.20 32.61
C SER A 94 -7.01 -21.45 34.09
N SER A 95 -6.83 -22.70 34.50
CA SER A 95 -6.46 -23.11 35.87
C SER A 95 -4.94 -23.15 36.14
N LEU A 96 -4.09 -22.90 35.14
CA LEU A 96 -2.62 -22.90 35.32
C LEU A 96 -2.04 -21.56 35.83
N GLU A 97 -2.80 -20.47 35.81
CA GLU A 97 -2.35 -19.16 36.32
C GLU A 97 -2.32 -19.07 37.87
N LEU A 98 -2.90 -20.04 38.58
CA LEU A 98 -2.98 -20.04 40.05
C LEU A 98 -1.72 -20.55 40.76
N LEU A 99 -0.65 -20.89 40.03
CA LEU A 99 0.61 -21.39 40.61
C LEU A 99 1.77 -20.38 40.56
N GLU A 100 1.55 -19.14 40.09
CA GLU A 100 2.57 -18.08 40.16
C GLU A 100 2.65 -17.37 41.53
N GLU A 101 1.72 -17.66 42.45
CA GLU A 101 1.64 -17.01 43.77
C GLU A 101 2.76 -17.41 44.76
N PHE A 102 3.66 -18.32 44.38
CA PHE A 102 4.74 -18.83 45.25
C PHE A 102 6.17 -18.43 44.84
N ARG A 103 6.34 -17.31 44.13
CA ARG A 103 7.66 -16.70 43.98
C ARG A 103 7.99 -15.89 45.24
N ILE A 104 8.81 -16.51 46.08
CA ILE A 104 9.43 -15.99 47.31
C ILE A 104 9.96 -14.56 47.08
N ASN A 105 9.50 -13.64 47.91
CA ASN A 105 10.00 -12.28 47.99
C ASN A 105 11.41 -12.28 48.58
N THR A 106 12.41 -11.88 47.80
CA THR A 106 13.72 -11.45 48.32
C THR A 106 13.87 -9.98 48.02
N ASP A 107 13.60 -9.15 49.02
CA ASP A 107 13.83 -7.70 49.00
C ASP A 107 15.33 -7.36 48.90
N PRO A 108 15.68 -6.18 48.35
CA PRO A 108 17.06 -5.75 48.15
C PRO A 108 17.65 -5.00 49.36
N ALA A 109 18.95 -5.20 49.62
CA ALA A 109 19.81 -4.31 50.40
C ALA A 109 21.12 -4.08 49.63
#